data_AF-A0A2I1HNX6-F1
#
_entry.id   AF-A0A2I1HNX6-F1
#
_cell.length_a   1.000
_cell.length_b   1.000
_cell.length_c   1.000
_cell.angle_alpha   90.00
_cell.angle_beta   90.00
_cell.angle_gamma   90.00
#
_symmetry.space_group_name_H-M   'P 1'
#
loop_
_entity.id
_entity.type
_entity.pdbx_description
1 polymer ?
#
loop_
_entity_poly.entity_id
_entity_poly.type
_entity_poly.pdbx_seq_one_letter_code
_entity_poly.pdbx_strand_id
1 'polypeptide(L)'
;MWKVPFSYVGHSNWWKIKLYEGLEEANEEFYERMRYEDKPLKGDGNPFSGELGGGWSYVGTMGGAGKCTVEVTITDGKKDPCF
;
A
#
# COMPACT_ATOMS: atom_id res chain seq x y z
N MET A 1 -3.24 -2.59 -2.49
CA MET A 1 -3.69 -3.87 -1.90
C MET A 1 -3.66 -3.78 -0.38
N TRP A 2 -4.68 -4.31 0.29
CA TRP A 2 -4.65 -4.59 1.73
C TRP A 2 -5.20 -6.00 2.00
N LYS A 3 -4.70 -6.62 3.07
CA LYS A 3 -5.12 -7.93 3.56
C LYS A 3 -5.29 -7.87 5.07
N VAL A 4 -6.50 -8.17 5.53
CA VAL A 4 -6.82 -8.39 6.96
C VAL A 4 -7.28 -9.84 7.09
N PRO A 5 -6.51 -10.74 7.73
CA PRO A 5 -6.90 -12.12 7.86
C PRO A 5 -7.99 -12.29 8.92
N PHE A 6 -8.83 -13.32 8.77
CA PHE A 6 -9.80 -13.71 9.79
C PHE A 6 -9.11 -14.24 11.07
N SER A 7 -8.07 -15.07 10.90
CA SER A 7 -7.25 -15.62 11.99
C SER A 7 -5.83 -15.06 11.92
N TYR A 8 -5.28 -14.69 13.08
CA TYR A 8 -3.90 -14.21 13.22
C TYR A 8 -2.89 -15.31 13.55
N VAL A 9 -3.35 -16.56 13.73
CA VAL A 9 -2.44 -17.70 13.91
C VAL A 9 -1.71 -17.95 12.58
N GLY A 10 -0.41 -17.62 12.53
CA GLY A 10 0.41 -17.76 11.32
C GLY A 10 0.15 -16.68 10.25
N HIS A 11 -0.63 -15.65 10.56
CA HIS A 11 -0.98 -14.59 9.62
C HIS A 11 -0.88 -13.20 10.26
N SER A 12 -0.83 -12.17 9.42
CA SER A 12 -0.79 -10.78 9.86
C SER A 12 -1.49 -9.91 8.83
N ASN A 13 -1.75 -8.66 9.20
CA ASN A 13 -2.18 -7.64 8.26
C ASN A 13 -1.03 -7.30 7.30
N TRP A 14 -1.35 -7.05 6.04
CA TRP A 14 -0.38 -6.66 5.02
C TRP A 14 -0.98 -5.64 4.08
N TRP A 15 -0.15 -4.73 3.57
CA TRP A 15 -0.56 -3.70 2.62
C TRP A 15 0.55 -3.36 1.65
N LYS A 16 0.17 -2.84 0.48
CA LYS A 16 1.11 -2.38 -0.55
C LYS A 16 0.46 -1.33 -1.44
N ILE A 17 1.22 -0.30 -1.77
CA ILE A 17 0.88 0.72 -2.77
C ILE A 17 1.89 0.62 -3.92
N LYS A 18 1.39 0.76 -5.15
CA LYS A 18 2.18 0.74 -6.38
C LYS A 18 1.43 1.54 -7.43
N LEU A 19 2.18 2.25 -8.26
CA LEU A 19 1.67 2.97 -9.41
C LEU A 19 1.87 2.10 -10.65
N TYR A 20 0.83 1.98 -11.46
CA TYR A 20 0.86 1.29 -12.76
C TYR A 20 0.61 2.33 -13.85
N GLU A 21 1.31 2.22 -14.98
CA GLU A 21 1.11 3.09 -16.13
C GLU A 21 -0.14 2.64 -16.91
N GLY A 22 -0.93 3.60 -17.40
CA GLY A 22 -2.11 3.33 -18.18
C GLY A 22 -3.39 3.16 -17.35
N LEU A 23 -4.46 2.70 -18.02
CA LEU A 23 -5.75 2.43 -17.40
C LEU A 23 -5.84 0.94 -17.08
N GLU A 24 -5.32 0.59 -15.91
CA GLU A 24 -5.24 -0.80 -15.44
C GLU A 24 -6.32 -1.07 -14.39
N GLU A 25 -7.19 -2.06 -14.63
CA GLU A 25 -8.21 -2.47 -13.68
C GLU A 25 -7.64 -3.42 -12.62
N ALA A 26 -8.06 -3.26 -11.37
CA ALA A 26 -7.64 -4.15 -10.29
C ALA A 26 -8.15 -5.58 -10.54
N ASN A 27 -7.24 -6.55 -10.56
CA ASN A 27 -7.55 -7.96 -10.85
C ASN A 27 -6.82 -8.91 -9.87
N GLU A 28 -7.11 -10.21 -9.99
CA GLU A 28 -6.53 -11.25 -9.14
C GLU A 28 -5.01 -11.36 -9.28
N GLU A 29 -4.48 -11.21 -10.50
CA GLU A 29 -3.04 -11.24 -10.77
C GLU A 29 -2.31 -10.13 -10.00
N PHE A 30 -2.82 -8.90 -10.05
CA PHE A 30 -2.25 -7.78 -9.30
C PHE A 30 -2.34 -8.01 -7.80
N TYR A 31 -3.45 -8.57 -7.32
CA TYR A 31 -3.57 -8.90 -5.90
C TYR A 31 -2.51 -9.92 -5.46
N GLU A 32 -2.35 -11.03 -6.18
CA GLU A 32 -1.40 -12.09 -5.84
C GLU A 32 0.05 -11.61 -5.92
N ARG A 33 0.38 -10.86 -6.98
CA ARG A 33 1.69 -10.24 -7.14
C ARG A 33 2.00 -9.25 -6.01
N MET A 34 1.07 -8.35 -5.67
CA MET A 34 1.26 -7.39 -4.57
C MET A 34 1.37 -8.08 -3.21
N ARG A 35 0.74 -9.26 -3.07
CA ARG A 35 0.70 -10.05 -1.84
C ARG A 35 1.96 -10.89 -1.62
N TYR A 36 2.57 -11.43 -2.67
CA TYR A 36 3.71 -12.35 -2.53
C TYR A 36 5.02 -11.82 -3.11
N GLU A 37 4.98 -11.08 -4.21
CA GLU A 37 6.19 -10.75 -4.99
C GLU A 37 6.69 -9.33 -4.73
N ASP A 38 5.78 -8.35 -4.64
CA ASP A 38 6.15 -6.92 -4.54
C ASP A 38 6.54 -6.50 -3.11
N LYS A 39 6.89 -7.44 -2.23
CA LYS A 39 7.32 -7.20 -0.84
C LYS A 39 6.30 -6.31 -0.09
N PRO A 40 5.14 -6.86 0.28
CA PRO A 40 4.15 -6.11 1.03
C PRO A 40 4.69 -5.67 2.39
N LEU A 41 4.14 -4.58 2.89
CA LEU A 41 4.45 -3.99 4.19
C LEU A 41 3.54 -4.62 5.23
N LYS A 42 4.10 -4.91 6.41
CA LYS A 42 3.31 -5.46 7.52
C LYS A 42 2.40 -4.36 8.06
N GLY A 43 1.15 -4.70 8.35
CA GLY A 43 0.25 -3.83 9.10
C GLY A 43 0.56 -3.97 10.58
N ASP A 44 1.53 -3.21 11.08
CA ASP A 44 1.95 -3.22 12.49
C ASP A 44 1.86 -1.81 13.13
N GLY A 45 1.29 -0.85 12.40
CA GLY A 45 1.14 0.55 12.82
C GLY A 45 2.36 1.42 12.51
N ASN A 46 3.48 0.85 12.06
CA ASN A 46 4.65 1.64 11.73
C ASN A 46 4.47 2.36 10.38
N PRO A 47 4.80 3.66 10.31
CA PRO A 47 4.78 4.38 9.05
C PRO A 47 5.89 3.89 8.11
N PHE A 48 5.58 3.88 6.82
CA PHE A 48 6.52 3.57 5.75
C PHE A 48 6.44 4.66 4.67
N SER A 49 7.61 5.11 4.22
CA SER A 49 7.74 6.04 3.09
C SER A 49 8.32 5.31 1.88
N GLY A 50 7.75 5.53 0.71
CA GLY A 50 8.23 4.92 -0.53
C GLY A 50 8.05 5.81 -1.74
N GLU A 51 8.85 5.53 -2.77
CA GLU A 51 8.74 6.15 -4.09
C GLU A 51 7.77 5.35 -4.98
N LEU A 52 6.95 6.05 -5.76
CA LEU A 52 6.02 5.46 -6.74
C LEU A 52 6.53 5.57 -8.18
N GLY A 53 7.65 6.27 -8.40
CA GLY A 53 8.11 6.63 -9.74
C GLY A 53 7.45 7.91 -10.26
N GLY A 54 7.94 8.45 -11.37
CA GLY A 54 7.38 9.68 -11.96
C GLY A 54 7.50 10.93 -11.07
N GLY A 55 8.37 10.90 -10.06
CA GLY A 55 8.52 11.95 -9.06
C GLY A 55 7.46 11.92 -7.95
N TRP A 56 6.65 10.87 -7.86
CA TRP A 56 5.62 10.73 -6.84
C TRP A 56 6.15 9.86 -5.69
N SER A 57 5.77 10.21 -4.47
CA SER A 57 6.09 9.45 -3.28
C SER A 57 4.84 9.27 -2.41
N TYR A 58 4.93 8.37 -1.43
CA TYR A 58 3.88 8.18 -0.46
C TYR A 58 4.45 7.97 0.95
N VAL A 59 3.65 8.34 1.93
CA VAL A 59 3.78 7.89 3.32
C VAL A 59 2.50 7.16 3.69
N GLY A 60 2.60 6.01 4.33
CA GLY A 60 1.42 5.31 4.80
C GLY A 60 1.67 4.43 6.02
N THR A 61 0.59 3.99 6.64
CA THR A 61 0.59 3.06 7.77
C THR A 61 -0.66 2.18 7.73
N MET A 62 -0.58 1.00 8.34
CA MET A 62 -1.71 0.12 8.56
C MET A 62 -1.65 -0.47 9.96
N GLY A 63 -2.76 -0.39 10.70
CA GLY A 63 -2.87 -1.03 12.02
C GLY A 63 -2.88 -2.56 11.95
N GLY A 64 -2.40 -3.23 13.01
CA GLY A 64 -2.30 -4.70 13.06
C GLY A 64 -3.49 -5.47 13.62
N ALA A 65 -4.54 -4.78 14.07
CA ALA A 65 -5.75 -5.41 14.60
C ALA A 65 -6.75 -5.81 13.50
N GLY A 66 -7.72 -6.67 13.83
CA GLY A 66 -8.78 -7.08 12.89
C GLY A 66 -9.73 -5.94 12.48
N LYS A 67 -9.84 -4.92 13.32
CA LYS A 67 -10.43 -3.63 12.97
C LYS A 67 -9.30 -2.61 12.91
N CYS A 68 -8.80 -2.35 11.72
CA CYS A 68 -7.69 -1.43 11.49
C CYS A 68 -8.03 -0.36 10.46
N THR A 69 -7.20 0.67 10.43
CA THR A 69 -7.18 1.69 9.37
C THR A 69 -5.94 1.49 8.52
N VAL A 70 -6.07 1.72 7.22
CA VAL A 70 -4.96 1.95 6.29
C VAL A 70 -5.03 3.43 5.91
N GLU A 71 -3.96 4.17 6.18
CA GLU A 71 -3.83 5.58 5.83
C GLU A 71 -2.66 5.74 4.88
N VAL A 72 -2.89 6.42 3.75
CA VAL A 72 -1.89 6.66 2.72
C VAL A 72 -2.04 8.08 2.21
N THR A 73 -0.96 8.83 2.28
CA THR A 73 -0.84 10.16 1.69
C THR A 73 0.14 10.07 0.52
N ILE A 74 -0.34 10.36 -0.68
CA ILE A 74 0.47 10.43 -1.89
C ILE A 74 0.81 11.90 -2.14
N THR A 75 2.08 12.18 -2.41
CA THR A 75 2.57 13.53 -2.71
C THR A 75 3.25 13.51 -4.08
N ASP A 76 2.93 14.46 -4.93
CA ASP A 76 3.71 14.69 -6.13
C ASP A 76 4.95 15.54 -5.78
N GLY A 77 6.10 15.21 -6.35
CA GLY A 77 7.34 15.93 -6.13
C GLY A 77 7.39 17.31 -6.79
N LYS A 78 6.27 17.78 -7.38
CA LYS A 78 6.18 19.11 -7.98
C LYS A 78 5.83 20.12 -6.90
N LYS A 79 6.76 21.05 -6.63
CA LYS A 79 6.54 22.20 -5.73
C LYS A 79 5.68 23.30 -6.35
N ASP A 80 4.74 22.98 -7.22
CA ASP A 80 3.88 23.98 -7.84
C ASP A 80 2.42 23.71 -7.44
N PRO A 81 1.67 24.74 -7.01
CA PRO A 81 0.28 24.57 -6.64
C PRO A 81 -0.51 24.09 -7.86
N CYS A 82 -1.32 23.05 -7.67
CA CYS A 82 -2.37 22.70 -8.61
C CYS A 82 -3.28 23.93 -8.79
N PHE A 83 -3.29 24.50 -10.00
CA PHE A 83 -4.18 25.61 -10.40
C PHE A 83 -5.61 25.13 -10.56
#